data_AF-A0A9Q0SNT8-F1
#
_entry.id   AF-A0A9Q0SNT8-F1
#
_cell.length_a   1.000
_cell.length_b   1.000
_cell.length_c   1.000
_cell.angle_alpha   90.00
_cell.angle_beta   90.00
_cell.angle_gamma   90.00
#
_symmetry.space_group_name_H-M   'P 1'
#
loop_
_entity.id
_entity.type
_entity.pdbx_description
1 polymer ?
#
loop_
_entity_poly.entity_id
_entity_poly.type
_entity_poly.pdbx_seq_one_letter_code
_entity_poly.pdbx_strand_id
1 'polypeptide(L)'
;MGLVSVLLVSFCVLSVLGIPTTLDGPFKPVTVPLDQTFRGHAVDLPDTDPRVRRIVQGFEPEQISLSLSTTHDSVWVSWITGDFQIGESIKPLNPKTVASVVRYGRLRFPLIHKATGHSLVYNQLYPFVGLQNYTSGIIHHARLTGLKPNTLYYYQCGDPSMPAMSSTYYFKTMPASGPKSYPSRIAIVGDLGLTYNTTSTVDHMIGNSPDLVLLVGDVCYANLYLTNGTGADCYSCSFSQTPIHETYQPRWDYWGRYMQPVTSKIPIMVVEGNHEIERQVENQTFVAYSSRFAFPSRESGSPSTFYYSFNAGGIHFIMLGGYIAYNKSARQYKWLDERSCQECMRVAMEDLLYQYGVDVIFNGHVHAYERSNRVYNYKLDPCGPVHITVGDGGNREKMAIAHADEPGKCPDPSTTPDEYMGGFCAFNFTSGPAAGKFCWDRQPDYSVYRESSFGHGIFEVKNETHALWTWHRNQDMYNSPGDQIYIVRQPEMCEPKVSQKC
;
A
#
# COMPACT_ATOMS: atom_id res chain seq x y z
N MET A 1 -4.26 1.61 72.61
CA MET A 1 -4.25 2.31 71.30
C MET A 1 -3.41 1.47 70.35
N GLY A 2 -4.03 0.81 69.38
CA GLY A 2 -3.30 0.03 68.37
C GLY A 2 -3.04 0.90 67.14
N LEU A 3 -1.78 1.02 66.72
CA LEU A 3 -1.45 1.62 65.42
C LEU A 3 -1.70 0.59 64.32
N VAL A 4 -2.66 0.88 63.44
CA VAL A 4 -2.82 0.14 62.18
C VAL A 4 -1.80 0.72 61.19
N SER A 5 -0.75 -0.05 60.88
CA SER A 5 0.24 0.34 59.88
C SER A 5 -0.30 -0.02 58.49
N VAL A 6 -0.76 0.99 57.74
CA VAL A 6 -1.20 0.81 56.35
C VAL A 6 0.04 0.65 55.45
N LEU A 7 0.30 -0.56 54.97
CA LEU A 7 1.27 -0.77 53.90
C LEU A 7 0.70 -0.25 52.59
N LEU A 8 1.20 0.91 52.16
CA LEU A 8 1.08 1.37 50.77
C LEU A 8 1.95 0.47 49.88
N VAL A 9 1.34 -0.52 49.25
CA VAL A 9 1.98 -1.32 48.20
C VAL A 9 2.07 -0.43 46.95
N SER A 10 3.20 0.26 46.82
CA SER A 10 3.55 0.96 45.59
C SER A 10 3.77 -0.07 44.47
N PHE A 11 2.83 -0.14 43.53
CA PHE A 11 3.04 -0.82 42.25
C PHE A 11 4.07 -0.03 41.41
N CYS A 12 5.35 -0.15 41.77
CA CYS A 12 6.42 0.16 40.84
C CYS A 12 6.39 -0.87 39.71
N VAL A 13 5.68 -0.54 38.64
CA VAL A 13 5.82 -1.21 37.35
C VAL A 13 7.27 -1.02 36.93
N LEU A 14 8.06 -2.11 36.94
CA LEU A 14 9.42 -2.07 36.41
C LEU A 14 9.34 -1.80 34.91
N SER A 15 9.79 -0.62 34.50
CA SER A 15 9.94 -0.24 33.10
C SER A 15 11.10 -1.03 32.47
N VAL A 16 10.81 -2.23 31.99
CA VAL A 16 11.75 -3.06 31.21
C VAL A 16 11.92 -2.42 29.84
N LEU A 17 12.87 -1.48 29.72
CA LEU A 17 13.29 -0.82 28.46
C LEU A 17 12.10 -0.46 27.55
N GLY A 18 11.16 0.31 28.11
CA GLY A 18 9.79 0.40 27.60
C GLY A 18 9.65 1.10 26.25
N ILE A 19 9.20 0.35 25.24
CA ILE A 19 8.54 0.90 24.05
C ILE A 19 7.25 1.59 24.51
N PRO A 20 6.98 2.85 24.12
CA PRO A 20 5.77 3.57 24.55
C PRO A 20 4.49 2.90 24.01
N THR A 21 3.36 3.14 24.67
CA THR A 21 2.05 2.60 24.28
C THR A 21 1.07 3.73 23.98
N THR A 22 0.03 3.48 23.18
CA THR A 22 -1.04 4.48 22.99
C THR A 22 -1.86 4.75 24.25
N LEU A 23 -1.67 4.00 25.35
CA LEU A 23 -2.27 4.28 26.65
C LEU A 23 -1.53 5.39 27.42
N ASP A 24 -0.25 5.63 27.09
CA ASP A 24 0.57 6.68 27.70
C ASP A 24 0.35 8.06 27.03
N GLY A 25 -0.43 8.09 25.94
CA GLY A 25 -0.72 9.28 25.16
C GLY A 25 -1.81 10.18 25.76
N PRO A 26 -2.04 11.38 25.18
CA PRO A 26 -1.41 11.88 23.95
C PRO A 26 0.05 12.29 24.16
N PHE A 27 0.90 11.93 23.20
CA PHE A 27 2.31 12.30 23.19
C PHE A 27 2.48 13.73 22.69
N LYS A 28 3.57 14.38 23.11
CA LYS A 28 3.98 15.67 22.55
C LYS A 28 4.53 15.48 21.12
N PRO A 29 4.25 16.41 20.20
CA PRO A 29 4.79 16.36 18.84
C PRO A 29 6.32 16.34 18.78
N VAL A 30 6.85 15.53 17.86
CA VAL A 30 8.27 15.43 17.50
C VAL A 30 8.39 15.59 15.98
N THR A 31 9.24 16.54 15.56
CA THR A 31 9.73 16.65 14.18
C THR A 31 11.20 16.29 14.21
N VAL A 32 11.62 15.29 13.43
CA VAL A 32 13.04 14.98 13.29
C VAL A 32 13.70 16.01 12.37
N PRO A 33 14.85 16.61 12.76
CA PRO A 33 15.57 17.52 11.88
C PRO A 33 15.95 16.84 10.56
N LEU A 34 15.72 17.53 9.43
CA LEU A 34 16.14 17.06 8.12
C LEU A 34 17.65 16.79 8.09
N ASP A 35 18.04 15.60 7.64
CA ASP A 35 19.43 15.26 7.40
C ASP A 35 19.99 16.16 6.28
N GLN A 36 20.96 17.02 6.62
CA GLN A 36 21.58 17.95 5.67
C GLN A 36 22.44 17.24 4.60
N THR A 37 22.71 15.94 4.77
CA THR A 37 23.38 15.11 3.76
C THR A 37 22.40 14.48 2.75
N PHE A 38 21.08 14.60 2.99
CA PHE A 38 20.05 14.10 2.10
C PHE A 38 20.12 14.79 0.73
N ARG A 39 20.42 14.00 -0.31
CA ARG A 39 20.71 14.53 -1.66
C ARG A 39 19.48 14.94 -2.48
N GLY A 40 18.28 14.86 -1.90
CA GLY A 40 17.04 15.41 -2.46
C GLY A 40 16.36 14.59 -3.57
N HIS A 41 17.09 13.69 -4.25
CA HIS A 41 16.62 13.01 -5.46
C HIS A 41 17.05 11.53 -5.47
N ALA A 42 16.10 10.63 -5.70
CA ALA A 42 16.38 9.21 -5.91
C ALA A 42 16.52 8.90 -7.42
N VAL A 43 17.45 8.02 -7.77
CA VAL A 43 17.76 7.71 -9.18
C VAL A 43 17.10 6.40 -9.60
N ASP A 44 16.22 6.47 -10.61
CA ASP A 44 15.59 5.29 -11.21
C ASP A 44 16.61 4.23 -11.65
N LEU A 45 16.28 2.95 -11.42
CA LEU A 45 17.02 1.83 -12.00
C LEU A 45 16.91 1.91 -13.54
N PRO A 46 18.02 1.83 -14.28
CA PRO A 46 17.98 1.85 -15.74
C PRO A 46 17.42 0.53 -16.28
N ASP A 47 16.89 0.56 -17.50
CA ASP A 47 16.51 -0.61 -18.31
C ASP A 47 17.68 -1.62 -18.51
N THR A 48 18.91 -1.15 -18.33
CA THR A 48 20.13 -1.95 -18.37
C THR A 48 20.42 -2.73 -17.08
N ASP A 49 19.72 -2.48 -15.97
CA ASP A 49 19.89 -3.24 -14.72
C ASP A 49 19.49 -4.71 -14.92
N PRO A 50 20.33 -5.70 -14.56
CA PRO A 50 20.03 -7.11 -14.76
C PRO A 50 18.77 -7.61 -14.04
N ARG A 51 18.29 -6.89 -13.01
CA ARG A 51 17.08 -7.23 -12.24
C ARG A 51 15.77 -6.85 -12.94
N VAL A 52 15.81 -5.88 -13.87
CA VAL A 52 14.62 -5.42 -14.63
C VAL A 52 14.54 -6.00 -16.05
N ARG A 53 15.64 -6.61 -16.51
CA ARG A 53 15.72 -7.26 -17.81
C ARG A 53 14.90 -8.56 -17.85
N ARG A 54 14.41 -8.89 -19.04
CA ARG A 54 13.76 -10.17 -19.30
C ARG A 54 14.81 -11.29 -19.32
N ILE A 55 14.69 -12.23 -18.38
CA ILE A 55 15.62 -13.37 -18.25
C ILE A 55 15.02 -14.73 -18.69
N VAL A 56 13.72 -14.76 -18.99
CA VAL A 56 12.98 -15.95 -19.44
C VAL A 56 12.78 -15.92 -20.97
N GLN A 57 12.43 -17.05 -21.58
CA GLN A 57 12.28 -17.19 -23.04
C GLN A 57 10.85 -17.53 -23.47
N GLY A 58 10.44 -17.03 -24.64
CA GLY A 58 9.11 -17.30 -25.20
C GLY A 58 7.98 -16.97 -24.21
N PHE A 59 7.11 -17.95 -23.96
CA PHE A 59 5.98 -17.85 -23.03
C PHE A 59 6.26 -18.38 -21.61
N GLU A 60 7.53 -18.58 -21.23
CA GLU A 60 7.87 -18.87 -19.83
C GLU A 60 7.36 -17.74 -18.89
N PRO A 61 6.85 -18.08 -17.69
CA PRO A 61 6.34 -17.08 -16.73
C PRO A 61 7.39 -16.13 -16.15
N GLU A 62 7.06 -14.84 -16.16
CA GLU A 62 7.74 -13.76 -15.45
C GLU A 62 6.76 -12.94 -14.59
N GLN A 63 7.28 -12.01 -13.79
CA GLN A 63 6.52 -11.09 -12.94
C GLN A 63 5.55 -11.84 -12.00
N ILE A 64 5.98 -13.02 -11.53
CA ILE A 64 5.16 -13.93 -10.73
C ILE A 64 4.85 -13.29 -9.38
N SER A 65 3.58 -13.09 -9.08
CA SER A 65 3.08 -12.47 -7.86
C SER A 65 1.97 -13.28 -7.19
N LEU A 66 1.78 -13.01 -5.90
CA LEU A 66 0.79 -13.64 -5.04
C LEU A 66 -0.08 -12.56 -4.41
N SER A 67 -1.38 -12.80 -4.33
CA SER A 67 -2.32 -11.92 -3.62
C SER A 67 -3.30 -12.78 -2.81
N LEU A 68 -3.76 -12.28 -1.67
CA LEU A 68 -4.73 -13.00 -0.83
C LEU A 68 -6.12 -12.99 -1.48
N SER A 69 -6.91 -14.04 -1.20
CA SER A 69 -8.37 -13.95 -1.31
C SER A 69 -8.93 -13.34 -0.01
N THR A 70 -10.26 -13.32 0.20
CA THR A 70 -10.85 -12.81 1.45
C THR A 70 -10.48 -13.61 2.70
N THR A 71 -10.14 -14.90 2.56
CA THR A 71 -9.78 -15.76 3.70
C THR A 71 -8.57 -16.63 3.40
N HIS A 72 -7.95 -17.12 4.49
CA HIS A 72 -6.76 -17.95 4.53
C HIS A 72 -6.77 -19.23 3.66
N ASP A 73 -7.95 -19.71 3.26
CA ASP A 73 -8.12 -20.94 2.47
C ASP A 73 -7.88 -20.74 0.97
N SER A 74 -7.60 -19.50 0.54
CA SER A 74 -7.49 -19.15 -0.87
C SER A 74 -6.46 -18.04 -1.14
N VAL A 75 -5.68 -18.24 -2.20
CA VAL A 75 -4.62 -17.34 -2.66
C VAL A 75 -4.68 -17.26 -4.19
N TRP A 76 -4.50 -16.06 -4.73
CA TRP A 76 -4.31 -15.82 -6.15
C TRP A 76 -2.84 -15.92 -6.53
N VAL A 77 -2.55 -16.61 -7.62
CA VAL A 77 -1.24 -16.60 -8.29
C VAL A 77 -1.39 -15.88 -9.61
N SER A 78 -0.57 -14.87 -9.84
CA SER A 78 -0.54 -14.09 -11.08
C SER A 78 0.84 -14.12 -11.71
N TRP A 79 0.91 -14.01 -13.04
CA TRP A 79 2.16 -13.95 -13.80
C TRP A 79 1.91 -13.39 -15.21
N ILE A 80 2.99 -13.06 -15.93
CA ILE A 80 2.96 -12.62 -17.33
C ILE A 80 3.71 -13.64 -18.20
N THR A 81 3.23 -13.86 -19.44
CA THR A 81 3.93 -14.66 -20.46
C THR A 81 4.06 -13.90 -21.78
N GLY A 82 5.16 -14.13 -22.50
CA GLY A 82 5.56 -13.28 -23.63
C GLY A 82 6.13 -11.94 -23.16
N ASP A 83 6.78 -11.22 -24.07
CA ASP A 83 7.28 -9.86 -23.79
C ASP A 83 6.24 -8.81 -24.19
N PHE A 84 6.36 -7.62 -23.61
CA PHE A 84 5.55 -6.47 -24.02
C PHE A 84 5.99 -5.94 -25.40
N GLN A 85 5.16 -5.06 -25.99
CA GLN A 85 5.54 -4.31 -27.19
C GLN A 85 5.29 -2.82 -26.94
N ILE A 86 6.21 -1.98 -27.40
CA ILE A 86 6.09 -0.52 -27.38
C ILE A 86 6.49 0.07 -28.74
N GLY A 87 5.77 1.10 -29.19
CA GLY A 87 6.01 1.78 -30.46
C GLY A 87 4.72 2.10 -31.21
N GLU A 88 4.83 2.50 -32.47
CA GLU A 88 3.68 2.92 -33.29
C GLU A 88 2.81 1.74 -33.76
N SER A 89 3.41 0.57 -34.00
CA SER A 89 2.78 -0.60 -34.66
C SER A 89 2.68 -1.83 -33.75
N ILE A 90 2.17 -1.65 -32.53
CA ILE A 90 1.90 -2.75 -31.59
C ILE A 90 0.85 -3.74 -32.11
N LYS A 91 0.98 -5.01 -31.72
CA LYS A 91 0.03 -6.10 -32.05
C LYS A 91 -0.33 -6.85 -30.77
N PRO A 92 -1.45 -6.51 -30.09
CA PRO A 92 -1.85 -7.14 -28.85
C PRO A 92 -1.91 -8.67 -28.98
N LEU A 93 -1.31 -9.37 -28.02
CA LEU A 93 -1.31 -10.83 -28.00
C LEU A 93 -2.72 -11.36 -27.76
N ASN A 94 -3.04 -12.54 -28.30
CA ASN A 94 -4.32 -13.20 -28.00
C ASN A 94 -4.18 -13.97 -26.67
N PRO A 95 -4.82 -13.54 -25.57
CA PRO A 95 -4.63 -14.17 -24.27
C PRO A 95 -5.06 -15.64 -24.22
N LYS A 96 -5.84 -16.12 -25.19
CA LYS A 96 -6.30 -17.52 -25.29
C LYS A 96 -5.26 -18.48 -25.85
N THR A 97 -4.09 -18.02 -26.32
CA THR A 97 -3.06 -18.89 -26.90
C THR A 97 -2.12 -19.53 -25.87
N VAL A 98 -2.19 -19.11 -24.61
CA VAL A 98 -1.38 -19.65 -23.50
C VAL A 98 -2.32 -19.96 -22.33
N ALA A 99 -2.28 -21.20 -21.85
CA ALA A 99 -3.14 -21.64 -20.75
C ALA A 99 -2.70 -21.03 -19.41
N SER A 100 -3.69 -20.74 -18.57
CA SER A 100 -3.47 -20.24 -17.21
C SER A 100 -3.55 -21.40 -16.21
N VAL A 101 -2.45 -22.11 -15.93
CA VAL A 101 -2.46 -23.28 -15.02
C VAL A 101 -1.52 -23.08 -13.85
N VAL A 102 -1.95 -23.50 -12.66
CA VAL A 102 -1.08 -23.65 -11.49
C VAL A 102 -1.12 -25.10 -11.01
N ARG A 103 0.04 -25.72 -10.82
CA ARG A 103 0.20 -26.98 -10.08
C ARG A 103 0.75 -26.66 -8.70
N TYR A 104 0.21 -27.27 -7.65
CA TYR A 104 0.58 -26.94 -6.27
C TYR A 104 0.46 -28.13 -5.30
N GLY A 105 1.10 -28.02 -4.14
CA GLY A 105 1.10 -29.08 -3.12
C GLY A 105 1.86 -28.71 -1.85
N ARG A 106 1.63 -29.48 -0.78
CA ARG A 106 2.38 -29.33 0.50
C ARG A 106 3.76 -30.01 0.46
N LEU A 107 4.03 -30.80 -0.58
CA LEU A 107 5.35 -31.36 -0.89
C LEU A 107 5.91 -30.63 -2.11
N ARG A 108 7.24 -30.44 -2.15
CA ARG A 108 7.92 -29.83 -3.30
C ARG A 108 7.76 -30.67 -4.59
N PHE A 109 7.68 -31.98 -4.43
CA PHE A 109 7.33 -32.93 -5.48
C PHE A 109 6.68 -34.17 -4.86
N PRO A 110 5.63 -34.77 -5.45
CA PRO A 110 4.87 -34.27 -6.60
C PRO A 110 3.90 -33.14 -6.22
N LEU A 111 3.66 -32.22 -7.17
CA LEU A 111 2.62 -31.19 -7.06
C LEU A 111 1.28 -31.76 -7.53
N ILE A 112 0.50 -32.29 -6.58
CA ILE A 112 -0.69 -33.11 -6.84
C ILE A 112 -1.98 -32.33 -7.14
N HIS A 113 -2.07 -31.06 -6.74
CA HIS A 113 -3.25 -30.24 -6.99
C HIS A 113 -3.07 -29.37 -8.24
N LYS A 114 -4.18 -29.06 -8.92
CA LYS A 114 -4.21 -28.21 -10.11
C LYS A 114 -5.31 -27.16 -9.95
N ALA A 115 -5.01 -25.92 -10.31
CA ALA A 115 -5.98 -24.85 -10.54
C ALA A 115 -5.84 -24.33 -11.98
N THR A 116 -6.92 -23.78 -12.51
CA THR A 116 -6.95 -23.10 -13.82
C THR A 116 -7.49 -21.69 -13.64
N GLY A 117 -6.79 -20.72 -14.21
CA GLY A 117 -7.12 -19.31 -14.17
C GLY A 117 -7.74 -18.78 -15.46
N HIS A 118 -7.72 -17.47 -15.59
CA HIS A 118 -8.04 -16.74 -16.81
C HIS A 118 -6.85 -15.86 -17.20
N SER A 119 -6.86 -15.39 -18.44
CA SER A 119 -5.82 -14.54 -19.01
C SER A 119 -6.40 -13.34 -19.77
N LEU A 120 -5.62 -12.27 -19.83
CA LEU A 120 -5.96 -11.00 -20.47
C LEU A 120 -4.70 -10.32 -21.02
N VAL A 121 -4.90 -9.26 -21.80
CA VAL A 121 -3.86 -8.30 -22.20
C VAL A 121 -4.44 -6.90 -21.99
N TYR A 122 -3.59 -5.93 -21.74
CA TYR A 122 -3.99 -4.52 -21.77
C TYR A 122 -3.11 -3.71 -22.72
N ASN A 123 -3.63 -2.53 -23.07
CA ASN A 123 -2.94 -1.58 -23.93
C ASN A 123 -2.89 -0.22 -23.24
N GLN A 124 -1.89 0.57 -23.59
CA GLN A 124 -1.85 2.01 -23.30
C GLN A 124 -1.75 2.73 -24.64
N LEU A 125 -2.83 3.43 -25.01
CA LEU A 125 -3.03 3.97 -26.34
C LEU A 125 -3.16 5.49 -26.33
N TYR A 126 -2.37 6.16 -27.17
CA TYR A 126 -2.31 7.61 -27.26
C TYR A 126 -2.67 8.08 -28.68
N PRO A 127 -3.79 8.80 -28.89
CA PRO A 127 -4.25 9.23 -30.21
C PRO A 127 -3.52 10.51 -30.70
N PHE A 128 -2.23 10.63 -30.43
CA PHE A 128 -1.43 11.83 -30.68
C PHE A 128 -0.19 11.49 -31.50
N VAL A 129 0.12 12.30 -32.52
CA VAL A 129 1.28 12.08 -33.39
C VAL A 129 2.57 12.20 -32.59
N GLY A 130 3.45 11.21 -32.71
CA GLY A 130 4.75 11.17 -32.02
C GLY A 130 4.75 10.46 -30.67
N LEU A 131 3.58 10.12 -30.11
CA LEU A 131 3.49 9.30 -28.89
C LEU A 131 3.51 7.81 -29.26
N GLN A 132 4.19 7.00 -28.43
CA GLN A 132 4.27 5.56 -28.62
C GLN A 132 3.14 4.84 -27.88
N ASN A 133 2.56 3.82 -28.51
CA ASN A 133 1.57 2.93 -27.88
C ASN A 133 2.27 1.75 -27.21
N TYR A 134 1.61 1.13 -26.24
CA TYR A 134 2.09 -0.07 -25.54
C TYR A 134 1.01 -1.17 -25.53
N THR A 135 1.43 -2.43 -25.59
CA THR A 135 0.60 -3.59 -25.24
C THR A 135 1.40 -4.57 -24.40
N SER A 136 0.74 -5.17 -23.40
CA SER A 136 1.37 -6.06 -22.43
C SER A 136 1.70 -7.44 -23.02
N GLY A 137 2.55 -8.18 -22.30
CA GLY A 137 2.50 -9.64 -22.36
C GLY A 137 1.12 -10.18 -21.95
N ILE A 138 0.88 -11.48 -22.11
CA ILE A 138 -0.36 -12.11 -21.64
C ILE A 138 -0.29 -12.19 -20.12
N ILE A 139 -1.20 -11.51 -19.43
CA ILE A 139 -1.32 -11.55 -17.97
C ILE A 139 -2.27 -12.69 -17.59
N HIS A 140 -1.94 -13.41 -16.53
CA HIS A 140 -2.66 -14.58 -16.04
C HIS A 140 -3.03 -14.42 -14.57
N HIS A 141 -4.23 -14.83 -14.18
CA HIS A 141 -4.66 -14.92 -12.77
C HIS A 141 -5.35 -16.25 -12.49
N ALA A 142 -4.80 -17.04 -11.56
CA ALA A 142 -5.34 -18.32 -11.14
C ALA A 142 -5.57 -18.36 -9.62
N ARG A 143 -6.80 -18.65 -9.21
CA ARG A 143 -7.19 -18.76 -7.80
C ARG A 143 -6.99 -20.18 -7.29
N LEU A 144 -6.21 -20.32 -6.23
CA LEU A 144 -6.07 -21.53 -5.41
C LEU A 144 -7.14 -21.51 -4.33
N THR A 145 -7.75 -22.65 -4.01
CA THR A 145 -8.81 -22.78 -2.99
C THR A 145 -8.66 -24.08 -2.19
N GLY A 146 -9.30 -24.16 -1.02
CA GLY A 146 -9.20 -25.33 -0.14
C GLY A 146 -7.81 -25.48 0.50
N LEU A 147 -7.06 -24.38 0.61
CA LEU A 147 -5.76 -24.36 1.27
C LEU A 147 -5.94 -24.46 2.79
N LYS A 148 -4.95 -25.04 3.48
CA LYS A 148 -4.91 -25.04 4.95
C LYS A 148 -4.31 -23.72 5.45
N PRO A 149 -4.75 -23.17 6.61
CA PRO A 149 -4.14 -22.00 7.23
C PRO A 149 -2.68 -22.26 7.64
N ASN A 150 -1.87 -21.20 7.74
CA ASN A 150 -0.51 -21.22 8.29
C ASN A 150 0.38 -22.35 7.71
N THR A 151 0.18 -22.70 6.43
CA THR A 151 0.72 -23.90 5.80
C THR A 151 1.59 -23.51 4.59
N LEU A 152 2.77 -24.12 4.48
CA LEU A 152 3.64 -23.98 3.33
C LEU A 152 3.08 -24.76 2.13
N TYR A 153 2.95 -24.08 0.99
CA TYR A 153 2.60 -24.68 -0.29
C TYR A 153 3.70 -24.36 -1.32
N TYR A 154 4.10 -25.38 -2.08
CA TYR A 154 4.93 -25.25 -3.27
C TYR A 154 4.04 -25.14 -4.50
N TYR A 155 4.47 -24.39 -5.52
CA TYR A 155 3.72 -24.25 -6.76
C TYR A 155 4.61 -24.03 -8.00
N GLN A 156 4.03 -24.31 -9.16
CA GLN A 156 4.51 -23.87 -10.48
C GLN A 156 3.32 -23.31 -11.26
N CYS A 157 3.52 -22.23 -12.00
CA CYS A 157 2.52 -21.59 -12.86
C CYS A 157 2.94 -21.67 -14.34
N GLY A 158 2.01 -21.36 -15.26
CA GLY A 158 2.27 -21.34 -16.71
C GLY A 158 1.37 -22.28 -17.51
N ASP A 159 1.85 -22.74 -18.66
CA ASP A 159 1.14 -23.64 -19.56
C ASP A 159 1.85 -25.00 -19.67
N PRO A 160 1.26 -26.11 -19.17
CA PRO A 160 1.85 -27.44 -19.21
C PRO A 160 1.71 -28.15 -20.57
N SER A 161 1.08 -27.54 -21.57
CA SER A 161 1.00 -28.07 -22.95
C SER A 161 2.20 -27.67 -23.83
N MET A 162 3.03 -26.75 -23.35
CA MET A 162 4.26 -26.26 -23.97
C MET A 162 5.39 -26.20 -22.92
N PRO A 163 6.67 -26.01 -23.29
CA PRO A 163 7.76 -25.78 -22.34
C PRO A 163 7.68 -24.35 -21.75
N ALA A 164 6.61 -24.05 -21.02
CA ALA A 164 6.27 -22.73 -20.49
C ALA A 164 5.74 -22.83 -19.05
N MET A 165 6.34 -23.70 -18.22
CA MET A 165 6.07 -23.81 -16.79
C MET A 165 7.20 -23.17 -15.99
N SER A 166 6.85 -22.42 -14.94
CA SER A 166 7.84 -21.78 -14.07
C SER A 166 8.68 -22.79 -13.27
N SER A 167 9.81 -22.32 -12.72
CA SER A 167 10.50 -23.00 -11.62
C SER A 167 9.57 -23.17 -10.39
N THR A 168 9.92 -24.08 -9.48
CA THR A 168 9.11 -24.30 -8.26
C THR A 168 9.31 -23.17 -7.26
N TYR A 169 8.25 -22.40 -7.01
CA TYR A 169 8.15 -21.40 -5.95
C TYR A 169 7.45 -21.98 -4.72
N TYR A 170 7.38 -21.21 -3.63
CA TYR A 170 6.65 -21.56 -2.42
C TYR A 170 6.08 -20.33 -1.75
N PHE A 171 4.95 -20.48 -1.06
CA PHE A 171 4.36 -19.46 -0.21
C PHE A 171 3.76 -20.08 1.04
N LYS A 172 3.47 -19.25 2.04
CA LYS A 172 2.81 -19.66 3.28
C LYS A 172 1.44 -18.99 3.33
N THR A 173 0.38 -19.75 3.56
CA THR A 173 -0.96 -19.20 3.75
C THR A 173 -1.07 -18.41 5.04
N MET A 174 -1.96 -17.41 5.05
CA MET A 174 -2.29 -16.68 6.28
C MET A 174 -2.81 -17.63 7.37
N PRO A 175 -2.68 -17.26 8.66
CA PRO A 175 -3.35 -17.96 9.75
C PRO A 175 -4.87 -17.88 9.63
N ALA A 176 -5.58 -18.84 10.22
CA ALA A 176 -7.03 -18.82 10.29
C ALA A 176 -7.52 -17.62 11.14
N SER A 177 -8.69 -17.08 10.82
CA SER A 177 -9.23 -15.94 11.55
C SER A 177 -9.62 -16.28 12.98
N GLY A 178 -9.16 -15.46 13.93
CA GLY A 178 -9.48 -15.56 15.34
C GLY A 178 -8.58 -14.65 16.21
N PRO A 179 -9.02 -14.30 17.44
CA PRO A 179 -8.41 -13.26 18.28
C PRO A 179 -7.01 -13.59 18.86
N LYS A 180 -6.43 -14.74 18.47
CA LYS A 180 -5.13 -15.26 18.94
C LYS A 180 -4.28 -15.82 17.80
N SER A 181 -4.61 -15.45 16.56
CA SER A 181 -4.07 -16.05 15.34
C SER A 181 -3.78 -14.93 14.35
N TYR A 182 -2.50 -14.56 14.22
CA TYR A 182 -2.06 -13.37 13.49
C TYR A 182 -0.84 -13.72 12.62
N PRO A 183 -0.68 -13.11 11.42
CA PRO A 183 0.60 -13.13 10.73
C PRO A 183 1.67 -12.51 11.64
N SER A 184 2.90 -13.01 11.57
CA SER A 184 3.98 -12.62 12.49
C SER A 184 4.38 -11.17 12.26
N ARG A 185 4.47 -10.79 10.99
CA ARG A 185 4.86 -9.47 10.49
C ARG A 185 4.11 -9.13 9.22
N ILE A 186 3.57 -7.92 9.16
CA ILE A 186 3.01 -7.32 7.95
C ILE A 186 3.88 -6.12 7.60
N ALA A 187 4.43 -6.09 6.40
CA ALA A 187 5.14 -4.93 5.90
C ALA A 187 4.15 -3.94 5.27
N ILE A 188 4.34 -2.65 5.53
CA ILE A 188 3.57 -1.56 4.95
C ILE A 188 4.54 -0.62 4.22
N VAL A 189 4.26 -0.35 2.95
CA VAL A 189 5.01 0.56 2.07
C VAL A 189 4.03 1.29 1.16
N GLY A 190 4.29 2.55 0.83
CA GLY A 190 3.66 3.29 -0.27
C GLY A 190 4.73 3.76 -1.25
N ASP A 191 4.32 4.29 -2.41
CA ASP A 191 5.12 5.30 -3.13
C ASP A 191 6.52 4.81 -3.50
N LEU A 192 6.61 3.54 -3.90
CA LEU A 192 7.86 2.81 -4.06
C LEU A 192 8.66 3.35 -5.25
N GLY A 193 8.03 3.52 -6.40
CA GLY A 193 8.75 3.73 -7.67
C GLY A 193 9.69 2.57 -8.00
N LEU A 194 10.78 2.85 -8.71
CA LEU A 194 11.79 1.84 -9.03
C LEU A 194 13.19 2.47 -9.15
N THR A 195 13.69 2.97 -8.01
CA THR A 195 14.98 3.65 -7.84
C THR A 195 15.95 2.80 -7.02
N TYR A 196 17.22 3.23 -6.92
CA TYR A 196 18.15 2.63 -5.95
C TYR A 196 17.67 2.77 -4.49
N ASN A 197 16.95 3.85 -4.16
CA ASN A 197 16.35 4.04 -2.83
C ASN A 197 15.22 3.02 -2.60
N THR A 198 14.37 2.76 -3.60
CA THR A 198 13.40 1.66 -3.58
C THR A 198 14.08 0.32 -3.30
N THR A 199 15.27 0.07 -3.87
CA THR A 199 15.99 -1.18 -3.59
C THR A 199 16.44 -1.28 -2.13
N SER A 200 16.84 -0.18 -1.50
CA SER A 200 17.13 -0.14 -0.07
C SER A 200 15.87 -0.43 0.76
N THR A 201 14.75 0.19 0.43
CA THR A 201 13.45 -0.04 1.10
C THR A 201 13.04 -1.51 1.05
N VAL A 202 13.12 -2.11 -0.14
CA VAL A 202 12.71 -3.49 -0.35
C VAL A 202 13.70 -4.48 0.29
N ASP A 203 15.01 -4.21 0.26
CA ASP A 203 15.99 -5.03 0.97
C ASP A 203 15.80 -4.94 2.51
N HIS A 204 15.49 -3.75 3.05
CA HIS A 204 15.16 -3.55 4.47
C HIS A 204 13.87 -4.29 4.87
N MET A 205 12.84 -4.23 4.02
CA MET A 205 11.61 -4.98 4.18
C MET A 205 11.86 -6.50 4.17
N ILE A 206 12.64 -7.01 3.20
CA ILE A 206 13.00 -8.45 3.12
C ILE A 206 13.78 -8.88 4.37
N GLY A 207 14.72 -8.07 4.85
CA GLY A 207 15.46 -8.32 6.10
C GLY A 207 14.54 -8.53 7.30
N ASN A 208 13.42 -7.81 7.35
CA ASN A 208 12.40 -7.98 8.39
C ASN A 208 11.52 -9.24 8.23
N SER A 209 11.61 -9.98 7.11
CA SER A 209 10.89 -11.25 6.89
C SER A 209 9.36 -11.20 7.10
N PRO A 210 8.62 -10.34 6.36
CA PRO A 210 7.16 -10.26 6.47
C PRO A 210 6.45 -11.53 5.97
N ASP A 211 5.30 -11.86 6.56
CA ASP A 211 4.36 -12.87 6.04
C ASP A 211 3.44 -12.27 4.95
N LEU A 212 3.27 -10.93 4.92
CA LEU A 212 2.36 -10.18 4.04
C LEU A 212 2.93 -8.77 3.75
N VAL A 213 2.74 -8.26 2.53
CA VAL A 213 3.06 -6.87 2.15
C VAL A 213 1.76 -6.12 1.79
N LEU A 214 1.56 -4.93 2.34
CA LEU A 214 0.55 -3.96 1.89
C LEU A 214 1.26 -2.81 1.16
N LEU A 215 0.82 -2.53 -0.07
CA LEU A 215 1.29 -1.43 -0.90
C LEU A 215 0.18 -0.36 -1.01
N VAL A 216 0.37 0.78 -0.36
CA VAL A 216 -0.65 1.83 -0.17
C VAL A 216 -0.62 2.93 -1.24
N GLY A 217 -0.61 2.52 -2.51
CA GLY A 217 -0.61 3.41 -3.67
C GLY A 217 0.77 3.63 -4.31
N ASP A 218 0.73 4.23 -5.49
CA ASP A 218 1.86 4.77 -6.27
C ASP A 218 3.00 3.76 -6.46
N VAL A 219 2.74 2.80 -7.35
CA VAL A 219 3.52 1.56 -7.45
C VAL A 219 4.86 1.77 -8.17
N CYS A 220 4.83 2.23 -9.42
CA CYS A 220 6.00 2.21 -10.30
C CYS A 220 6.34 3.55 -10.99
N TYR A 221 5.47 4.56 -10.85
CA TYR A 221 5.67 5.91 -11.42
C TYR A 221 5.94 5.91 -12.94
N ALA A 222 5.28 5.01 -13.69
CA ALA A 222 5.39 4.97 -15.16
C ALA A 222 4.93 6.30 -15.80
N ASN A 223 4.04 7.03 -15.15
CA ASN A 223 3.58 8.37 -15.52
C ASN A 223 4.59 9.50 -15.25
N LEU A 224 5.81 9.22 -14.75
CA LEU A 224 6.90 10.21 -14.71
C LEU A 224 7.76 10.23 -15.97
N TYR A 225 7.32 9.50 -16.99
CA TYR A 225 8.01 9.33 -18.24
C TYR A 225 7.11 9.62 -19.44
N LEU A 226 7.69 10.27 -20.45
CA LEU A 226 7.15 10.32 -21.80
C LEU A 226 7.11 8.90 -22.39
N THR A 227 6.21 8.68 -23.35
CA THR A 227 6.05 7.41 -24.09
C THR A 227 7.33 6.96 -24.81
N ASN A 228 8.28 7.87 -25.05
CA ASN A 228 9.60 7.58 -25.64
C ASN A 228 10.67 7.12 -24.64
N GLY A 229 10.38 7.07 -23.33
CA GLY A 229 11.32 6.66 -22.28
C GLY A 229 12.09 7.81 -21.61
N THR A 230 11.81 9.08 -21.94
CA THR A 230 12.39 10.24 -21.25
C THR A 230 11.65 10.49 -19.93
N GLY A 231 12.34 10.38 -18.79
CA GLY A 231 11.75 10.57 -17.45
C GLY A 231 12.19 11.85 -16.73
N ALA A 232 11.37 12.33 -15.80
CA ALA A 232 11.66 13.51 -14.96
C ALA A 232 11.17 13.32 -13.51
N ASP A 233 11.77 14.05 -12.56
CA ASP A 233 11.44 13.96 -11.12
C ASP A 233 10.15 14.72 -10.74
N CYS A 234 9.51 15.36 -11.71
CA CYS A 234 8.25 16.06 -11.58
C CYS A 234 7.65 16.25 -12.98
N TYR A 235 6.62 15.48 -13.33
CA TYR A 235 6.04 15.52 -14.67
C TYR A 235 5.49 16.92 -15.01
N SER A 236 4.72 17.52 -14.11
CA SER A 236 4.15 18.87 -14.28
C SER A 236 5.21 19.97 -14.40
N CYS A 237 6.41 19.78 -13.83
CA CYS A 237 7.52 20.73 -13.93
C CYS A 237 8.26 20.65 -15.28
N SER A 238 8.35 19.47 -15.89
CA SER A 238 9.19 19.22 -17.07
C SER A 238 8.41 19.03 -18.36
N PHE A 239 7.18 18.52 -18.28
CA PHE A 239 6.38 18.04 -19.41
C PHE A 239 4.98 18.68 -19.47
N SER A 240 4.81 19.86 -18.88
CA SER A 240 3.51 20.59 -18.81
C SER A 240 2.88 20.93 -20.18
N GLN A 241 3.58 20.69 -21.29
CA GLN A 241 3.19 21.02 -22.65
C GLN A 241 2.82 19.77 -23.48
N THR A 242 2.85 18.57 -22.89
CA THR A 242 2.43 17.35 -23.59
C THR A 242 0.91 17.33 -23.79
N PRO A 243 0.38 16.71 -24.87
CA PRO A 243 -1.05 16.72 -25.17
C PRO A 243 -1.90 15.93 -24.16
N ILE A 244 -1.25 15.12 -23.33
CA ILE A 244 -1.80 14.33 -22.23
C ILE A 244 -0.68 14.07 -21.21
N HIS A 245 -1.02 13.64 -19.99
CA HIS A 245 -0.05 13.07 -19.06
C HIS A 245 0.36 11.68 -19.58
N GLU A 246 1.58 11.59 -20.15
CA GLU A 246 2.11 10.38 -20.77
C GLU A 246 2.54 9.31 -19.74
N THR A 247 2.79 8.10 -20.21
CA THR A 247 3.38 7.02 -19.40
C THR A 247 4.38 6.21 -20.22
N TYR A 248 5.46 5.75 -19.59
CA TYR A 248 6.33 4.71 -20.11
C TYR A 248 6.03 3.37 -19.42
N GLN A 249 5.00 2.70 -19.94
CA GLN A 249 4.50 1.43 -19.41
C GLN A 249 5.54 0.33 -19.12
N PRO A 250 6.68 0.21 -19.85
CA PRO A 250 7.72 -0.75 -19.47
C PRO A 250 8.26 -0.58 -18.03
N ARG A 251 8.10 0.59 -17.37
CA ARG A 251 8.40 0.72 -15.92
C ARG A 251 7.60 -0.27 -15.06
N TRP A 252 6.36 -0.58 -15.43
CA TRP A 252 5.57 -1.62 -14.75
C TRP A 252 6.20 -3.01 -14.91
N ASP A 253 6.69 -3.35 -16.09
CA ASP A 253 7.32 -4.65 -16.35
C ASP A 253 8.67 -4.77 -15.64
N TYR A 254 9.44 -3.68 -15.61
CA TYR A 254 10.67 -3.57 -14.85
C TYR A 254 10.42 -3.74 -13.34
N TRP A 255 9.39 -3.10 -12.82
CA TRP A 255 8.98 -3.20 -11.42
C TRP A 255 8.53 -4.63 -11.08
N GLY A 256 7.69 -5.24 -11.91
CA GLY A 256 7.23 -6.62 -11.73
C GLY A 256 8.37 -7.64 -11.76
N ARG A 257 9.36 -7.45 -12.64
CA ARG A 257 10.56 -8.30 -12.73
C ARG A 257 11.46 -8.12 -11.49
N TYR A 258 11.67 -6.88 -11.07
CA TYR A 258 12.43 -6.55 -9.86
C TYR A 258 11.79 -7.11 -8.59
N MET A 259 10.46 -7.02 -8.46
CA MET A 259 9.72 -7.45 -7.26
C MET A 259 9.42 -8.95 -7.21
N GLN A 260 9.51 -9.68 -8.32
CA GLN A 260 9.25 -11.13 -8.39
C GLN A 260 9.95 -11.96 -7.29
N PRO A 261 11.23 -11.72 -6.89
CA PRO A 261 11.88 -12.47 -5.82
C PRO A 261 11.17 -12.38 -4.45
N VAL A 262 10.36 -11.34 -4.25
CA VAL A 262 9.49 -11.11 -3.08
C VAL A 262 8.09 -11.64 -3.34
N THR A 263 7.43 -11.13 -4.38
CA THR A 263 5.99 -11.33 -4.62
C THR A 263 5.64 -12.76 -5.06
N SER A 264 6.61 -13.54 -5.53
CA SER A 264 6.44 -15.00 -5.78
C SER A 264 6.50 -15.87 -4.52
N LYS A 265 6.66 -15.27 -3.33
CA LYS A 265 6.75 -15.97 -2.03
C LYS A 265 5.88 -15.36 -0.93
N ILE A 266 5.79 -14.04 -0.94
CA ILE A 266 5.08 -13.24 0.06
C ILE A 266 3.89 -12.59 -0.66
N PRO A 267 2.64 -12.83 -0.22
CA PRO A 267 1.48 -12.16 -0.78
C PRO A 267 1.59 -10.63 -0.66
N ILE A 268 1.22 -9.93 -1.73
CA ILE A 268 1.11 -8.47 -1.80
C ILE A 268 -0.33 -8.07 -2.07
N MET A 269 -0.82 -7.09 -1.31
CA MET A 269 -2.11 -6.45 -1.49
C MET A 269 -1.87 -4.98 -1.84
N VAL A 270 -2.45 -4.53 -2.95
CA VAL A 270 -2.19 -3.19 -3.52
C VAL A 270 -3.51 -2.42 -3.57
N VAL A 271 -3.50 -1.15 -3.20
CA VAL A 271 -4.55 -0.18 -3.55
C VAL A 271 -3.95 0.87 -4.49
N GLU A 272 -4.76 1.52 -5.32
CA GLU A 272 -4.29 2.51 -6.29
C GLU A 272 -3.97 3.87 -5.65
N GLY A 273 -2.91 4.53 -6.14
CA GLY A 273 -2.63 5.95 -5.91
C GLY A 273 -2.91 6.79 -7.17
N ASN A 274 -2.52 8.07 -7.15
CA ASN A 274 -2.72 8.96 -8.30
C ASN A 274 -1.82 8.61 -9.49
N HIS A 275 -0.65 8.01 -9.27
CA HIS A 275 0.25 7.61 -10.35
C HIS A 275 -0.31 6.44 -11.16
N GLU A 276 -1.25 5.66 -10.61
CA GLU A 276 -1.99 4.63 -11.35
C GLU A 276 -3.13 5.18 -12.24
N ILE A 277 -3.49 6.47 -12.17
CA ILE A 277 -4.59 7.03 -12.98
C ILE A 277 -4.33 6.79 -14.48
N GLU A 278 -3.10 7.03 -14.95
CA GLU A 278 -2.60 6.67 -16.29
C GLU A 278 -3.59 6.89 -17.45
N ARG A 279 -4.18 8.08 -17.53
CA ARG A 279 -5.24 8.39 -18.51
C ARG A 279 -4.76 8.18 -19.95
N GLN A 280 -5.58 7.49 -20.74
CA GLN A 280 -5.32 7.19 -22.15
C GLN A 280 -6.54 7.49 -23.05
N VAL A 281 -6.53 6.95 -24.29
CA VAL A 281 -7.67 7.02 -25.23
C VAL A 281 -9.00 6.62 -24.57
N GLU A 282 -10.11 7.17 -25.07
CA GLU A 282 -11.47 6.95 -24.54
C GLU A 282 -11.65 7.33 -23.05
N ASN A 283 -10.71 8.09 -22.46
CA ASN A 283 -10.63 8.42 -21.04
C ASN A 283 -10.51 7.18 -20.12
N GLN A 284 -9.99 6.06 -20.64
CA GLN A 284 -9.67 4.91 -19.79
C GLN A 284 -8.56 5.29 -18.79
N THR A 285 -8.64 4.76 -17.58
CA THR A 285 -7.74 5.04 -16.44
C THR A 285 -7.52 3.76 -15.63
N PHE A 286 -6.43 3.68 -14.85
CA PHE A 286 -6.06 2.52 -14.01
C PHE A 286 -5.98 1.17 -14.75
N VAL A 287 -5.71 1.22 -16.05
CA VAL A 287 -5.76 0.03 -16.91
C VAL A 287 -4.61 -0.93 -16.56
N ALA A 288 -3.40 -0.42 -16.32
CA ALA A 288 -2.26 -1.24 -15.88
C ALA A 288 -2.51 -1.86 -14.49
N TYR A 289 -2.85 -1.04 -13.49
CA TYR A 289 -3.17 -1.48 -12.12
C TYR A 289 -4.23 -2.59 -12.10
N SER A 290 -5.38 -2.35 -12.74
CA SER A 290 -6.53 -3.28 -12.73
C SER A 290 -6.28 -4.57 -13.52
N SER A 291 -5.24 -4.58 -14.38
CA SER A 291 -4.87 -5.72 -15.21
C SER A 291 -3.74 -6.56 -14.62
N ARG A 292 -2.83 -5.97 -13.84
CA ARG A 292 -1.58 -6.61 -13.39
C ARG A 292 -1.71 -7.36 -12.06
N PHE A 293 -2.56 -6.88 -11.15
CA PHE A 293 -2.76 -7.48 -9.83
C PHE A 293 -4.05 -8.27 -9.73
N ALA A 294 -4.08 -9.27 -8.85
CA ALA A 294 -5.30 -10.01 -8.51
C ALA A 294 -5.89 -9.46 -7.22
N PHE A 295 -7.17 -9.09 -7.25
CA PHE A 295 -7.87 -8.48 -6.13
C PHE A 295 -9.02 -9.38 -5.64
N PRO A 296 -9.26 -9.50 -4.32
CA PRO A 296 -10.36 -10.28 -3.76
C PRO A 296 -11.72 -9.55 -3.89
N SER A 297 -11.90 -8.70 -4.90
CA SER A 297 -13.07 -7.83 -5.05
C SER A 297 -14.37 -8.61 -5.05
N ARG A 298 -14.48 -9.64 -5.91
CA ARG A 298 -15.69 -10.47 -6.00
C ARG A 298 -15.94 -11.24 -4.70
N GLU A 299 -14.88 -11.73 -4.08
CA GLU A 299 -14.96 -12.45 -2.81
C GLU A 299 -15.38 -11.58 -1.63
N SER A 300 -15.01 -10.29 -1.63
CA SER A 300 -15.38 -9.29 -0.61
C SER A 300 -16.68 -8.55 -0.92
N GLY A 301 -17.42 -8.98 -1.94
CA GLY A 301 -18.65 -8.32 -2.39
C GLY A 301 -18.43 -6.95 -3.05
N SER A 302 -17.18 -6.54 -3.28
CA SER A 302 -16.85 -5.31 -3.99
C SER A 302 -17.06 -5.47 -5.51
N PRO A 303 -17.71 -4.50 -6.18
CA PRO A 303 -17.84 -4.47 -7.62
C PRO A 303 -16.59 -3.86 -8.32
N SER A 304 -15.46 -3.68 -7.62
CA SER A 304 -14.32 -2.90 -8.12
C SER A 304 -12.95 -3.42 -7.66
N THR A 305 -11.93 -3.24 -8.47
CA THR A 305 -10.50 -3.47 -8.16
C THR A 305 -9.91 -2.39 -7.23
N PHE A 306 -10.60 -1.27 -7.04
CA PHE A 306 -10.11 -0.10 -6.31
C PHE A 306 -10.39 -0.13 -4.79
N TYR A 307 -11.26 -1.02 -4.34
CA TYR A 307 -11.56 -1.20 -2.92
C TYR A 307 -12.05 -2.61 -2.69
N TYR A 308 -11.62 -3.21 -1.59
CA TYR A 308 -11.92 -4.58 -1.23
C TYR A 308 -11.50 -4.83 0.23
N SER A 309 -11.94 -5.94 0.81
CA SER A 309 -11.55 -6.34 2.16
C SER A 309 -11.07 -7.79 2.19
N PHE A 310 -10.30 -8.15 3.22
CA PHE A 310 -9.80 -9.50 3.43
C PHE A 310 -9.38 -9.72 4.89
N ASN A 311 -9.31 -10.98 5.32
CA ASN A 311 -8.84 -11.34 6.65
C ASN A 311 -7.44 -11.96 6.60
N ALA A 312 -6.52 -11.43 7.40
CA ALA A 312 -5.20 -12.01 7.63
C ALA A 312 -5.08 -12.39 9.12
N GLY A 313 -5.40 -13.65 9.44
CA GLY A 313 -5.63 -14.04 10.82
C GLY A 313 -6.83 -13.27 11.41
N GLY A 314 -6.70 -12.83 12.66
CA GLY A 314 -7.69 -12.02 13.39
C GLY A 314 -7.74 -10.53 13.03
N ILE A 315 -7.14 -10.12 11.90
CA ILE A 315 -7.18 -8.75 11.39
C ILE A 315 -8.13 -8.72 10.20
N HIS A 316 -9.09 -7.79 10.21
CA HIS A 316 -9.91 -7.44 9.05
C HIS A 316 -9.31 -6.21 8.37
N PHE A 317 -8.82 -6.37 7.15
CA PHE A 317 -8.29 -5.27 6.35
C PHE A 317 -9.35 -4.76 5.38
N ILE A 318 -9.41 -3.44 5.24
CA ILE A 318 -10.23 -2.73 4.25
C ILE A 318 -9.28 -1.84 3.46
N MET A 319 -9.13 -2.12 2.17
CA MET A 319 -8.39 -1.28 1.23
C MET A 319 -9.40 -0.31 0.59
N LEU A 320 -9.13 1.00 0.71
CA LEU A 320 -10.02 2.07 0.23
C LEU A 320 -9.32 2.91 -0.83
N GLY A 321 -9.99 3.08 -1.96
CA GLY A 321 -9.47 3.77 -3.12
C GLY A 321 -9.59 5.28 -2.99
N GLY A 322 -8.46 5.98 -3.03
CA GLY A 322 -8.38 7.44 -2.96
C GLY A 322 -8.85 8.14 -4.24
N TYR A 323 -8.91 7.42 -5.37
CA TYR A 323 -9.15 7.99 -6.71
C TYR A 323 -10.35 7.38 -7.42
N ILE A 324 -11.32 6.87 -6.64
CA ILE A 324 -12.64 6.49 -7.13
C ILE A 324 -13.73 7.13 -6.27
N ALA A 325 -14.85 7.47 -6.92
CA ALA A 325 -16.04 8.02 -6.27
C ALA A 325 -16.45 7.24 -5.00
N TYR A 326 -16.31 7.95 -3.89
CA TYR A 326 -16.66 7.65 -2.50
C TYR A 326 -17.81 8.53 -1.98
N ASN A 327 -18.43 9.38 -2.82
CA ASN A 327 -19.29 10.51 -2.42
C ASN A 327 -20.73 10.12 -1.96
N LYS A 328 -21.61 11.14 -1.74
CA LYS A 328 -23.00 10.99 -1.22
C LYS A 328 -23.94 10.02 -1.99
N SER A 329 -23.50 9.39 -3.08
CA SER A 329 -24.26 8.36 -3.82
C SER A 329 -23.45 7.17 -4.35
N ALA A 330 -22.13 7.13 -4.15
CA ALA A 330 -21.23 6.27 -4.90
C ALA A 330 -21.20 4.79 -4.48
N ARG A 331 -20.50 3.94 -5.26
CA ARG A 331 -20.44 2.48 -5.02
C ARG A 331 -19.43 2.08 -3.94
N GLN A 332 -18.24 2.69 -3.91
CA GLN A 332 -17.26 2.50 -2.82
C GLN A 332 -17.93 2.78 -1.48
N TYR A 333 -18.62 3.92 -1.41
CA TYR A 333 -19.45 4.25 -0.28
C TYR A 333 -20.41 3.12 0.09
N LYS A 334 -21.33 2.72 -0.80
CA LYS A 334 -22.41 1.78 -0.44
C LYS A 334 -21.91 0.38 -0.09
N TRP A 335 -20.65 0.09 -0.38
CA TRP A 335 -19.96 -1.13 0.03
C TRP A 335 -19.31 -1.01 1.43
N LEU A 336 -18.87 0.19 1.82
CA LEU A 336 -18.25 0.48 3.14
C LEU A 336 -19.23 1.03 4.18
N ASP A 337 -20.00 2.04 3.78
CA ASP A 337 -21.07 2.85 4.38
C ASP A 337 -20.73 4.09 5.27
N GLU A 338 -19.57 4.79 5.17
CA GLU A 338 -19.51 6.28 4.94
C GLU A 338 -18.47 6.79 3.82
N ARG A 339 -18.12 8.11 3.65
CA ARG A 339 -17.95 8.92 2.36
C ARG A 339 -16.70 9.84 2.05
N SER A 340 -16.58 10.27 0.77
CA SER A 340 -15.86 11.45 0.16
C SER A 340 -14.29 11.50 0.04
N CYS A 341 -13.63 12.64 -0.35
CA CYS A 341 -12.22 12.84 -0.90
C CYS A 341 -11.05 13.40 -0.02
N GLN A 342 -9.93 12.70 0.24
CA GLN A 342 -8.86 13.05 1.24
C GLN A 342 -9.32 13.85 2.48
N GLU A 343 -9.34 15.19 2.49
CA GLU A 343 -10.00 15.94 3.59
C GLU A 343 -11.53 15.79 3.56
N CYS A 344 -12.17 15.88 2.39
CA CYS A 344 -13.53 15.40 2.24
C CYS A 344 -13.67 13.89 2.60
N MET A 345 -12.62 13.05 2.47
CA MET A 345 -12.66 11.59 2.77
C MET A 345 -12.64 11.37 4.26
N ARG A 346 -11.82 12.13 4.96
CA ARG A 346 -11.95 12.27 6.39
C ARG A 346 -13.35 12.78 6.75
N VAL A 347 -13.76 13.96 6.26
CA VAL A 347 -15.06 14.61 6.56
C VAL A 347 -16.26 13.68 6.47
N ALA A 348 -16.23 12.66 5.60
CA ALA A 348 -17.36 11.76 5.51
C ALA A 348 -17.06 10.27 5.75
N MET A 349 -15.87 9.68 5.60
CA MET A 349 -15.58 8.29 6.03
C MET A 349 -15.14 8.19 7.48
N GLU A 350 -14.50 9.22 8.05
CA GLU A 350 -13.95 9.16 9.41
C GLU A 350 -15.04 8.86 10.44
N ASP A 351 -16.21 9.48 10.33
CA ASP A 351 -17.36 9.24 11.20
C ASP A 351 -17.82 7.77 11.20
N LEU A 352 -17.77 7.07 10.06
CA LEU A 352 -18.07 5.63 10.02
C LEU A 352 -16.93 4.81 10.60
N LEU A 353 -15.70 5.04 10.14
CA LEU A 353 -14.54 4.25 10.54
C LEU A 353 -14.37 4.34 12.08
N TYR A 354 -14.66 5.50 12.66
CA TYR A 354 -14.77 5.71 14.10
C TYR A 354 -15.97 4.95 14.72
N GLN A 355 -17.17 5.00 14.13
CA GLN A 355 -18.35 4.24 14.61
C GLN A 355 -18.15 2.72 14.64
N TYR A 356 -17.34 2.18 13.74
CA TYR A 356 -16.96 0.76 13.69
C TYR A 356 -15.67 0.44 14.48
N GLY A 357 -15.04 1.44 15.10
CA GLY A 357 -13.87 1.25 15.96
C GLY A 357 -12.60 0.85 15.21
N VAL A 358 -12.32 1.46 14.06
CA VAL A 358 -11.09 1.24 13.30
C VAL A 358 -9.86 1.60 14.14
N ASP A 359 -8.96 0.63 14.33
CA ASP A 359 -7.83 0.76 15.25
C ASP A 359 -6.68 1.62 14.68
N VAL A 360 -6.36 1.45 13.39
CA VAL A 360 -5.21 2.02 12.67
C VAL A 360 -5.57 2.28 11.20
N ILE A 361 -5.07 3.37 10.61
CA ILE A 361 -5.20 3.72 9.20
C ILE A 361 -3.79 3.91 8.60
N PHE A 362 -3.49 3.19 7.52
CA PHE A 362 -2.24 3.34 6.75
C PHE A 362 -2.50 4.07 5.42
N ASN A 363 -1.61 4.97 5.02
CA ASN A 363 -1.69 5.72 3.76
C ASN A 363 -0.29 6.03 3.19
N GLY A 364 -0.23 6.29 1.89
CA GLY A 364 0.98 6.73 1.15
C GLY A 364 0.88 8.21 0.75
N HIS A 365 1.20 8.52 -0.51
CA HIS A 365 1.06 9.79 -1.23
C HIS A 365 1.95 10.94 -0.74
N VAL A 366 2.05 11.16 0.57
CA VAL A 366 3.01 12.13 1.12
C VAL A 366 4.36 11.43 1.24
N HIS A 367 5.35 11.93 0.50
CA HIS A 367 6.72 11.40 0.49
C HIS A 367 7.50 11.75 1.77
N ALA A 368 7.04 11.26 2.92
CA ALA A 368 7.69 11.30 4.22
C ALA A 368 7.02 10.29 5.17
N TYR A 369 7.63 10.04 6.32
CA TYR A 369 7.00 9.29 7.39
C TYR A 369 6.28 10.23 8.37
N GLU A 370 5.02 9.91 8.72
CA GLU A 370 4.30 10.58 9.80
C GLU A 370 3.39 9.61 10.57
N ARG A 371 3.32 9.77 11.89
CA ARG A 371 2.38 9.06 12.77
C ARG A 371 1.65 10.03 13.70
N SER A 372 0.34 9.86 13.77
CA SER A 372 -0.53 10.64 14.65
C SER A 372 -0.60 10.10 16.09
N ASN A 373 -1.11 10.94 17.00
CA ASN A 373 -1.81 10.49 18.19
C ASN A 373 -3.14 9.82 17.77
N ARG A 374 -3.82 9.13 18.68
CA ARG A 374 -5.23 8.78 18.42
C ARG A 374 -6.04 10.07 18.22
N VAL A 375 -6.69 10.16 17.06
CA VAL A 375 -7.35 11.39 16.60
C VAL A 375 -8.68 11.05 15.94
N TYR A 376 -9.67 11.91 16.15
CA TYR A 376 -10.96 11.88 15.48
C TYR A 376 -11.42 13.32 15.23
N ASN A 377 -11.73 13.65 13.98
CA ASN A 377 -12.22 14.95 13.54
C ASN A 377 -11.34 16.12 14.03
N TYR A 378 -10.04 15.99 13.76
CA TYR A 378 -8.95 16.88 14.21
C TYR A 378 -8.80 17.07 15.73
N LYS A 379 -9.47 16.26 16.55
CA LYS A 379 -9.37 16.28 18.01
C LYS A 379 -8.68 15.02 18.52
N LEU A 380 -7.83 15.20 19.52
CA LEU A 380 -7.27 14.08 20.27
C LEU A 380 -8.41 13.32 20.96
N ASP A 381 -8.55 12.03 20.62
CA ASP A 381 -9.65 11.18 21.07
C ASP A 381 -9.08 9.78 21.37
N PRO A 382 -9.24 9.23 22.58
CA PRO A 382 -8.63 7.95 22.96
C PRO A 382 -9.25 6.73 22.26
N CYS A 383 -10.37 6.90 21.56
CA CYS A 383 -11.02 5.92 20.68
C CYS A 383 -10.78 6.21 19.18
N GLY A 384 -10.14 7.33 18.83
CA GLY A 384 -9.78 7.62 17.44
C GLY A 384 -8.74 6.63 16.90
N PRO A 385 -8.74 6.35 15.57
CA PRO A 385 -7.67 5.58 14.93
C PRO A 385 -6.30 6.25 15.11
N VAL A 386 -5.24 5.44 15.03
CA VAL A 386 -3.89 5.95 14.77
C VAL A 386 -3.70 6.04 13.25
N HIS A 387 -3.44 7.24 12.73
CA HIS A 387 -3.08 7.45 11.33
C HIS A 387 -1.57 7.33 11.17
N ILE A 388 -1.14 6.58 10.16
CA ILE A 388 0.27 6.33 9.84
C ILE A 388 0.44 6.51 8.33
N THR A 389 1.30 7.45 7.96
CA THR A 389 1.69 7.74 6.59
C THR A 389 3.07 7.17 6.34
N VAL A 390 3.17 6.34 5.30
CA VAL A 390 4.40 5.65 4.85
C VAL A 390 4.54 5.74 3.33
N GLY A 391 4.36 6.94 2.79
CA GLY A 391 4.62 7.26 1.37
C GLY A 391 6.11 7.46 1.07
N ASP A 392 6.98 6.95 1.94
CA ASP A 392 8.42 7.14 1.92
C ASP A 392 9.17 5.96 1.27
N GLY A 393 8.52 5.27 0.31
CA GLY A 393 9.03 4.03 -0.29
C GLY A 393 10.27 4.18 -1.18
N GLY A 394 10.63 5.39 -1.59
CA GLY A 394 11.87 5.64 -2.35
C GLY A 394 11.69 6.03 -3.81
N ASN A 395 10.52 6.50 -4.25
CA ASN A 395 10.34 7.00 -5.61
C ASN A 395 11.24 8.23 -5.94
N ARG A 396 11.27 8.61 -7.22
CA ARG A 396 12.17 9.66 -7.75
C ARG A 396 11.74 11.10 -7.48
N GLU A 397 10.49 11.32 -7.07
CA GLU A 397 10.02 12.67 -6.78
C GLU A 397 10.68 13.24 -5.52
N LYS A 398 10.36 14.48 -5.21
CA LYS A 398 10.91 15.16 -4.04
C LYS A 398 10.30 14.60 -2.76
N MET A 399 11.16 14.33 -1.79
CA MET A 399 10.80 14.14 -0.39
C MET A 399 10.02 15.35 0.13
N ALA A 400 8.95 15.11 0.90
CA ALA A 400 8.21 16.13 1.61
C ALA A 400 9.02 16.62 2.82
N ILE A 401 9.63 17.80 2.69
CA ILE A 401 10.53 18.40 3.70
C ILE A 401 9.99 19.66 4.38
N ALA A 402 8.96 20.30 3.81
CA ALA A 402 8.40 21.55 4.30
C ALA A 402 7.02 21.28 4.91
N HIS A 403 6.80 21.79 6.12
CA HIS A 403 5.56 21.56 6.85
C HIS A 403 4.61 22.76 6.72
N ALA A 404 3.31 22.52 6.60
CA ALA A 404 2.31 23.58 6.45
C ALA A 404 2.24 24.54 7.67
N ASP A 405 2.73 24.10 8.83
CA ASP A 405 2.85 24.90 10.06
C ASP A 405 4.12 25.76 10.15
N GLU A 406 5.05 25.67 9.19
CA GLU A 406 6.21 26.55 9.15
C GLU A 406 5.84 28.00 8.75
N PRO A 407 6.59 29.01 9.23
CA PRO A 407 6.36 30.41 8.88
C PRO A 407 6.32 30.66 7.36
N GLY A 408 5.15 31.06 6.87
CA GLY A 408 4.91 31.34 5.44
C GLY A 408 4.78 30.10 4.54
N LYS A 409 4.59 28.90 5.11
CA LYS A 409 4.39 27.65 4.36
C LYS A 409 2.95 27.14 4.32
N CYS A 410 2.05 27.73 5.12
CA CYS A 410 0.62 27.42 5.04
C CYS A 410 0.09 27.74 3.63
N PRO A 411 -0.43 26.76 2.86
CA PRO A 411 -0.89 26.99 1.50
C PRO A 411 -2.21 27.77 1.48
N ASP A 412 -2.54 28.32 0.31
CA ASP A 412 -3.89 28.86 0.05
C ASP A 412 -4.89 27.68 0.08
N PRO A 413 -5.99 27.75 0.84
CA PRO A 413 -6.97 26.66 0.88
C PRO A 413 -7.44 26.24 -0.51
N SER A 414 -7.62 27.18 -1.44
CA SER A 414 -8.09 26.92 -2.79
C SER A 414 -7.15 26.06 -3.64
N THR A 415 -5.87 25.93 -3.27
CA THR A 415 -4.87 25.12 -3.98
C THR A 415 -4.63 23.74 -3.37
N THR A 416 -5.36 23.37 -2.30
CA THR A 416 -5.19 22.08 -1.60
C THR A 416 -6.08 20.91 -2.05
N PRO A 417 -7.24 21.09 -2.72
CA PRO A 417 -8.02 19.94 -3.20
C PRO A 417 -7.31 19.15 -4.29
N ASP A 418 -7.55 17.84 -4.31
CA ASP A 418 -7.17 16.98 -5.43
C ASP A 418 -7.95 17.37 -6.70
N GLU A 419 -7.24 17.67 -7.78
CA GLU A 419 -7.85 18.13 -9.04
C GLU A 419 -8.63 17.03 -9.78
N TYR A 420 -8.23 15.76 -9.63
CA TYR A 420 -8.84 14.64 -10.33
C TYR A 420 -10.24 14.30 -9.76
N MET A 421 -10.36 14.35 -8.43
CA MET A 421 -11.59 14.05 -7.71
C MET A 421 -12.45 15.29 -7.45
N GLY A 422 -11.81 16.45 -7.27
CA GLY A 422 -12.45 17.75 -7.11
C GLY A 422 -13.30 17.92 -5.83
N GLY A 423 -13.95 19.08 -5.74
CA GLY A 423 -14.68 19.52 -4.56
C GLY A 423 -13.78 20.24 -3.55
N PHE A 424 -14.39 20.87 -2.54
CA PHE A 424 -13.67 21.62 -1.51
C PHE A 424 -14.33 21.40 -0.15
N CYS A 425 -13.59 20.83 0.80
CA CYS A 425 -14.05 20.59 2.18
C CYS A 425 -13.08 21.09 3.26
N ALA A 426 -11.90 21.59 2.88
CA ALA A 426 -10.86 22.03 3.79
C ALA A 426 -11.13 23.47 4.26
N PHE A 427 -11.99 23.63 5.26
CA PHE A 427 -12.30 24.93 5.87
C PHE A 427 -11.35 25.23 7.05
N ASN A 428 -11.15 26.50 7.37
CA ASN A 428 -10.38 26.92 8.55
C ASN A 428 -10.93 26.26 9.84
N PHE A 429 -10.02 25.91 10.76
CA PHE A 429 -10.38 25.33 12.04
C PHE A 429 -11.34 26.26 12.81
N THR A 430 -12.45 25.71 13.32
CA THR A 430 -13.44 26.47 14.10
C THR A 430 -13.22 26.40 15.61
N SER A 431 -12.25 25.59 16.06
CA SER A 431 -11.90 25.41 17.47
C SER A 431 -10.46 24.91 17.64
N GLY A 432 -9.95 24.89 18.87
CA GLY A 432 -8.58 24.46 19.18
C GLY A 432 -7.51 25.53 18.92
N PRO A 433 -6.21 25.19 19.03
CA PRO A 433 -5.11 26.15 18.94
C PRO A 433 -5.00 26.92 17.62
N ALA A 434 -5.50 26.36 16.52
CA ALA A 434 -5.51 26.99 15.20
C ALA A 434 -6.86 27.65 14.83
N ALA A 435 -7.77 27.89 15.78
CA ALA A 435 -9.08 28.47 15.51
C ALA A 435 -9.01 29.77 14.68
N GLY A 436 -9.79 29.83 13.60
CA GLY A 436 -9.80 30.91 12.62
C GLY A 436 -8.74 30.80 11.53
N LYS A 437 -7.74 29.91 11.65
CA LYS A 437 -6.66 29.70 10.68
C LYS A 437 -6.87 28.41 9.85
N PHE A 438 -6.20 28.34 8.71
CA PHE A 438 -6.15 27.13 7.89
C PHE A 438 -5.07 26.14 8.37
N CYS A 439 -3.92 26.65 8.83
CA CYS A 439 -2.85 25.86 9.41
C CYS A 439 -2.54 26.29 10.85
N TRP A 440 -1.86 25.42 11.58
CA TRP A 440 -1.21 25.74 12.85
C TRP A 440 0.05 26.57 12.58
N ASP A 441 0.66 27.13 13.63
CA ASP A 441 1.95 27.86 13.60
C ASP A 441 3.08 27.12 14.34
N ARG A 442 2.84 25.82 14.56
CA ARG A 442 3.72 24.80 15.15
C ARG A 442 3.19 23.43 14.77
N GLN A 443 3.99 22.37 14.96
CA GLN A 443 3.53 21.00 14.74
C GLN A 443 2.20 20.74 15.49
N PRO A 444 1.13 20.30 14.81
CA PRO A 444 -0.17 20.09 15.44
C PRO A 444 -0.12 19.02 16.53
N ASP A 445 -0.92 19.19 17.60
CA ASP A 445 -0.90 18.25 18.75
C ASP A 445 -1.36 16.82 18.39
N TYR A 446 -2.02 16.65 17.24
CA TYR A 446 -2.36 15.32 16.69
C TYR A 446 -1.21 14.65 15.94
N SER A 447 -0.16 15.37 15.52
CA SER A 447 1.04 14.81 14.89
C SER A 447 2.05 14.45 15.99
N VAL A 448 2.40 13.17 16.14
CA VAL A 448 3.32 12.71 17.21
C VAL A 448 4.74 12.63 16.71
N TYR A 449 4.95 12.07 15.53
CA TYR A 449 6.27 11.86 14.95
C TYR A 449 6.18 12.13 13.46
N ARG A 450 7.07 12.98 12.93
CA ARG A 450 7.22 13.17 11.49
C ARG A 450 8.70 13.29 11.11
N GLU A 451 9.08 12.63 10.02
CA GLU A 451 10.46 12.55 9.55
C GLU A 451 10.55 12.39 8.02
N SER A 452 11.31 13.28 7.39
CA SER A 452 11.60 13.25 5.95
C SER A 452 12.77 12.29 5.63
N SER A 453 12.53 11.00 5.77
CA SER A 453 13.45 9.91 5.40
C SER A 453 12.71 8.85 4.59
N PHE A 454 13.42 8.10 3.74
CA PHE A 454 12.86 6.91 3.09
C PHE A 454 12.92 5.70 4.04
N GLY A 455 11.95 4.79 3.92
CA GLY A 455 11.81 3.68 4.86
C GLY A 455 10.62 2.76 4.58
N HIS A 456 10.34 1.89 5.55
CA HIS A 456 9.18 1.00 5.52
C HIS A 456 8.63 0.72 6.93
N GLY A 457 7.36 0.34 6.98
CA GLY A 457 6.68 -0.09 8.20
C GLY A 457 6.68 -1.60 8.41
N ILE A 458 6.75 -2.03 9.66
CA ILE A 458 6.42 -3.40 10.10
C ILE A 458 5.36 -3.33 11.21
N PHE A 459 4.27 -4.06 11.03
CA PHE A 459 3.16 -4.18 11.96
C PHE A 459 3.08 -5.62 12.50
N GLU A 460 3.18 -5.77 13.83
CA GLU A 460 3.21 -7.06 14.53
C GLU A 460 2.08 -7.16 15.56
N VAL A 461 0.92 -7.70 15.18
CA VAL A 461 -0.20 -7.92 16.11
C VAL A 461 0.14 -9.06 17.07
N LYS A 462 0.13 -8.78 18.37
CA LYS A 462 0.51 -9.73 19.43
C LYS A 462 -0.69 -10.50 19.96
N ASN A 463 -1.83 -9.84 20.09
CA ASN A 463 -3.10 -10.38 20.58
C ASN A 463 -4.26 -9.42 20.21
N GLU A 464 -5.47 -9.72 20.68
CA GLU A 464 -6.70 -8.94 20.43
C GLU A 464 -6.72 -7.49 20.97
N THR A 465 -5.72 -7.08 21.76
CA THR A 465 -5.59 -5.71 22.30
C THR A 465 -4.30 -4.99 21.93
N HIS A 466 -3.21 -5.70 21.62
CA HIS A 466 -1.87 -5.12 21.42
C HIS A 466 -1.30 -5.44 20.03
N ALA A 467 -0.85 -4.40 19.32
CA ALA A 467 0.01 -4.51 18.15
C ALA A 467 1.24 -3.63 18.31
N LEU A 468 2.41 -4.12 17.91
CA LEU A 468 3.63 -3.32 17.82
C LEU A 468 3.71 -2.74 16.41
N TRP A 469 3.85 -1.42 16.32
CA TRP A 469 4.29 -0.72 15.12
C TRP A 469 5.79 -0.38 15.25
N THR A 470 6.54 -0.62 14.18
CA THR A 470 7.90 -0.12 14.01
C THR A 470 8.07 0.41 12.58
N TRP A 471 8.64 1.60 12.43
CA TRP A 471 9.09 2.13 11.14
C TRP A 471 10.61 2.16 11.09
N HIS A 472 11.18 1.75 9.96
CA HIS A 472 12.61 1.54 9.77
C HIS A 472 13.12 2.41 8.62
N ARG A 473 14.13 3.24 8.91
CA ARG A 473 14.77 4.14 7.94
C ARG A 473 15.75 3.39 7.06
N ASN A 474 15.88 3.81 5.81
CA ASN A 474 16.81 3.22 4.85
C ASN A 474 18.28 3.53 5.17
N GLN A 475 18.58 4.64 5.84
CA GLN A 475 19.95 4.99 6.26
C GLN A 475 20.42 4.28 7.55
N ASP A 476 19.51 3.68 8.32
CA ASP A 476 19.84 2.96 9.54
C ASP A 476 20.23 1.49 9.26
N MET A 477 20.87 0.82 10.22
CA MET A 477 21.05 -0.63 10.13
C MET A 477 19.72 -1.36 10.28
N TYR A 478 19.52 -2.43 9.50
CA TYR A 478 18.32 -3.31 9.38
C TYR A 478 17.51 -3.68 10.64
N ASN A 479 18.04 -3.50 11.86
CA ASN A 479 17.41 -3.86 13.13
C ASN A 479 17.09 -2.65 14.04
N SER A 480 17.32 -1.41 13.59
CA SER A 480 17.07 -0.19 14.38
C SER A 480 15.82 0.53 13.87
N PRO A 481 14.69 0.51 14.61
CA PRO A 481 13.53 1.32 14.25
C PRO A 481 13.84 2.80 14.45
N GLY A 482 13.42 3.65 13.50
CA GLY A 482 13.42 5.10 13.66
C GLY A 482 12.31 5.55 14.61
N ASP A 483 11.14 4.91 14.49
CA ASP A 483 10.01 5.10 15.39
C ASP A 483 9.36 3.75 15.76
N GLN A 484 8.83 3.65 16.98
CA GLN A 484 8.17 2.44 17.48
C GLN A 484 7.14 2.75 18.58
N ILE A 485 6.00 2.07 18.54
CA ILE A 485 4.92 2.22 19.53
C ILE A 485 4.07 0.96 19.62
N TYR A 486 3.64 0.60 20.83
CA TYR A 486 2.54 -0.34 21.03
C TYR A 486 1.20 0.36 20.84
N ILE A 487 0.50 0.03 19.76
CA ILE A 487 -0.88 0.41 19.55
C ILE A 487 -1.76 -0.52 20.38
N VAL A 488 -2.43 0.04 21.39
CA VAL A 488 -3.33 -0.68 22.29
C VAL A 488 -4.76 -0.23 22.03
N ARG A 489 -5.64 -1.19 21.73
CA ARG A 489 -7.07 -0.97 21.53
C ARG A 489 -7.88 -1.32 22.77
N GLN A 490 -8.93 -0.54 23.01
CA GLN A 490 -9.73 -0.59 24.25
C GLN A 490 -11.21 -0.86 23.91
N PRO A 491 -11.57 -2.11 23.49
CA PRO A 491 -12.90 -2.40 22.96
C PRO A 491 -14.03 -2.11 23.94
N GLU A 492 -13.84 -2.33 25.25
CA GLU A 492 -14.83 -2.05 26.30
C GLU A 492 -15.08 -0.55 26.52
N MET A 493 -14.13 0.31 26.16
CA MET A 493 -14.25 1.78 26.25
C MET A 493 -14.79 2.39 24.95
N CYS A 494 -14.45 1.77 23.82
CA CYS A 494 -14.66 2.28 22.47
C CYS A 494 -15.64 1.40 21.69
N GLU A 495 -16.69 0.87 22.34
CA GLU A 495 -17.63 -0.06 21.70
C GLU A 495 -18.23 0.53 20.42
N PRO A 496 -18.30 -0.25 19.32
CA PRO A 496 -18.94 0.18 18.08
C PRO A 496 -20.39 0.62 18.33
N LYS A 497 -20.71 1.86 17.95
CA LYS A 497 -22.03 2.47 18.23
C LYS A 497 -23.17 1.90 17.37
N VAL A 498 -22.85 0.96 16.49
CA VAL A 498 -23.79 0.28 15.59
C VAL A 498 -23.95 -1.16 16.06
N SER A 499 -25.17 -1.57 16.40
CA SER A 499 -25.48 -2.97 16.65
C SER A 499 -25.17 -3.80 15.39
N GLN A 500 -24.29 -4.79 15.50
CA GLN A 500 -23.96 -5.70 14.40
C GLN A 500 -25.21 -6.41 13.88
N LYS A 501 -25.77 -5.90 12.77
CA LYS A 501 -26.75 -6.61 11.96
C LYS A 501 -25.99 -7.38 10.89
N CYS A 502 -25.56 -8.58 11.25
CA CYS A 502 -25.16 -9.61 10.29
C CYS A 502 -26.38 -10.13 9.51
#